data_AF-A0A9W8MDB0-F1
#
_entry.id   AF-A0A9W8MDB0-F1
#
_cell.length_a   1.000
_cell.length_b   1.000
_cell.length_c   1.000
_cell.angle_alpha   90.00
_cell.angle_beta   90.00
_cell.angle_gamma   90.00
#
_symmetry.space_group_name_H-M   'P 1'
#
loop_
_entity.id
_entity.type
_entity.pdbx_description
1 polymer ?
#
loop_
_entity_poly.entity_id
_entity_poly.type
_entity_poly.pdbx_seq_one_letter_code
_entity_poly.pdbx_strand_id
1 'polypeptide(L)'
;MSTAANESASHTTASPRPILRPKSKRWGGTIFFKVEEIVFEAPRSRFAEHSEVFETMFHLPVGSDGAVEGRDEEHPIVLEGYQAVHFDSLLNVLYPTPEDLISGILKLEKEEWIGVLNLSTRWSMKKIRRHAINELSKASLNPMEKIALGREHEVAKWFREGLTELVSENPIRPLAELKSHLGADIACSLLWVQNQTQAILGARLAPTGLSLGMLGCFRCQAAMFTNGRNCVSCSRTIAVDDCSALHIPNGALSTYFHAEDPASGLTQVTFRINLQHLMCRACSECAFSLTSYTCPSCSQLVSYSIFELRLGKNGIENGSAPQKILEEFGEEIARYEAWDEK
;
A
#
# COMPACT_ATOMS: atom_id res chain seq x y z
N MET A 1 5.78 -91.60 1.12
CA MET A 1 5.48 -91.28 2.53
C MET A 1 6.02 -89.89 2.80
N SER A 2 5.10 -89.00 3.17
CA SER A 2 5.31 -87.56 3.32
C SER A 2 6.34 -87.21 4.39
N THR A 3 7.21 -86.26 4.09
CA THR A 3 7.92 -85.47 5.11
C THR A 3 7.58 -84.01 4.85
N ALA A 4 6.79 -83.44 5.77
CA ALA A 4 6.32 -82.07 5.72
C ALA A 4 7.47 -81.12 6.09
N ALA A 5 7.63 -80.07 5.29
CA ALA A 5 8.46 -78.93 5.62
C ALA A 5 7.84 -78.20 6.82
N ASN A 6 8.65 -77.94 7.85
CA ASN A 6 8.26 -77.09 8.97
C ASN A 6 8.84 -75.69 8.72
N GLU A 7 7.98 -74.77 8.29
CA GLU A 7 8.31 -73.35 8.10
C GLU A 7 8.70 -72.73 9.44
N SER A 8 9.88 -72.13 9.46
CA SER A 8 10.37 -71.33 10.58
C SER A 8 9.63 -69.99 10.57
N ALA A 9 8.71 -69.79 11.52
CA ALA A 9 8.09 -68.50 11.75
C ALA A 9 9.15 -67.50 12.24
N SER A 10 9.60 -66.64 11.34
CA SER A 10 10.41 -65.47 11.67
C SER A 10 9.53 -64.44 12.37
N HIS A 11 9.66 -64.34 13.69
CA HIS A 11 9.16 -63.20 14.45
C HIS A 11 9.91 -61.94 13.99
N THR A 12 9.34 -61.25 13.01
CA THR A 12 9.79 -59.92 12.62
C THR A 12 9.43 -58.97 13.76
N THR A 13 10.42 -58.69 14.60
CA THR A 13 10.30 -57.70 15.68
C THR A 13 10.19 -56.34 15.02
N ALA A 14 8.98 -55.78 14.95
CA ALA A 14 8.77 -54.43 14.49
C ALA A 14 9.54 -53.48 15.42
N SER A 15 10.54 -52.79 14.87
CA SER A 15 11.27 -51.74 15.57
C SER A 15 10.27 -50.68 16.06
N PRO A 16 10.28 -50.28 17.36
CA PRO A 16 9.35 -49.27 17.87
C PRO A 16 9.53 -47.96 17.10
N ARG A 17 8.44 -47.41 16.56
CA ARG A 17 8.45 -46.06 15.97
C ARG A 17 9.04 -45.07 16.99
N PRO A 18 9.89 -44.11 16.57
CA PRO A 18 10.45 -43.13 17.50
C PRO A 18 9.32 -42.40 18.22
N ILE A 19 9.27 -42.52 19.55
CA ILE A 19 8.35 -41.74 20.38
C ILE A 19 8.84 -40.29 20.31
N LEU A 20 8.15 -39.46 19.52
CA LEU A 20 8.33 -38.01 19.53
C LEU A 20 7.99 -37.48 20.93
N ARG A 21 9.02 -37.18 21.72
CA ARG A 21 8.84 -36.54 23.03
C ARG A 21 8.54 -35.06 22.79
N PRO A 22 7.38 -34.54 23.24
CA PRO A 22 7.09 -33.12 23.12
C PRO A 22 8.14 -32.30 23.88
N LYS A 23 8.56 -31.17 23.32
CA LYS A 23 9.36 -30.19 24.04
C LYS A 23 8.47 -29.50 25.08
N SER A 24 8.94 -29.41 26.33
CA SER A 24 8.25 -28.64 27.37
C SER A 24 8.13 -27.18 26.95
N LYS A 25 6.90 -26.62 27.03
CA LYS A 25 6.66 -25.20 26.77
C LYS A 25 7.04 -24.39 28.01
N ARG A 26 8.04 -23.52 27.88
CA ARG A 26 8.47 -22.61 28.95
C ARG A 26 8.06 -21.18 28.58
N TRP A 27 7.20 -20.59 29.40
CA TRP A 27 6.68 -19.22 29.19
C TRP A 27 7.62 -18.11 29.68
N GLY A 28 8.76 -18.47 30.27
CA GLY A 28 9.81 -17.52 30.64
C GLY A 28 9.53 -16.65 31.86
N GLY A 29 8.45 -16.93 32.61
CA GLY A 29 8.00 -16.13 33.75
C GLY A 29 7.05 -15.01 33.35
N THR A 30 6.59 -14.26 34.34
CA THR A 30 5.74 -13.08 34.20
C THR A 30 6.61 -11.83 34.15
N ILE A 31 6.15 -10.82 33.42
CA ILE A 31 6.73 -9.49 33.37
C ILE A 31 5.64 -8.41 33.53
N PHE A 32 6.00 -7.33 34.22
CA PHE A 32 5.11 -6.21 34.52
C PHE A 32 5.56 -4.95 33.76
N PHE A 33 4.62 -4.29 33.08
CA PHE A 33 4.83 -3.04 32.35
C PHE A 33 3.93 -1.96 32.89
N LYS A 34 4.45 -0.75 33.12
CA LYS A 34 3.63 0.43 33.42
C LYS A 34 3.54 1.31 32.18
N VAL A 35 2.33 1.48 31.66
CA VAL A 35 2.02 2.37 30.53
C VAL A 35 0.96 3.35 30.99
N GLU A 36 1.25 4.65 30.89
CA GLU A 36 0.42 5.68 31.54
C GLU A 36 0.23 5.33 33.03
N GLU A 37 -1.01 5.25 33.52
CA GLU A 37 -1.33 4.89 34.91
C GLU A 37 -1.73 3.42 35.10
N ILE A 38 -1.53 2.57 34.08
CA ILE A 38 -1.96 1.17 34.08
C ILE A 38 -0.74 0.24 34.15
N VAL A 39 -0.78 -0.74 35.05
CA VAL A 39 0.20 -1.83 35.13
C VAL A 39 -0.37 -3.05 34.43
N PHE A 40 0.33 -3.53 33.42
CA PHE A 40 -0.01 -4.71 32.64
C PHE A 40 0.87 -5.88 33.05
N GLU A 41 0.25 -7.05 33.23
CA GLU A 41 0.93 -8.32 33.47
C GLU A 41 0.91 -9.16 32.18
N ALA A 42 2.06 -9.69 31.77
CA ALA A 42 2.15 -10.57 30.62
C ALA A 42 3.23 -11.64 30.76
N PRO A 43 3.14 -12.78 30.06
CA PRO A 43 4.25 -13.71 29.96
C PRO A 43 5.45 -13.09 29.24
N ARG A 44 6.67 -13.46 29.65
CA ARG A 44 7.91 -12.95 29.05
C ARG A 44 8.18 -13.54 27.66
N SER A 45 7.74 -14.77 27.40
CA SER A 45 8.20 -15.54 26.24
C SER A 45 7.89 -14.91 24.89
N ARG A 46 6.70 -14.32 24.67
CA ARG A 46 6.37 -13.76 23.34
C ARG A 46 7.09 -12.46 23.05
N PHE A 47 7.34 -11.65 24.08
CA PHE A 47 8.20 -10.47 23.95
C PHE A 47 9.60 -10.88 23.52
N ALA A 48 10.22 -11.86 24.20
CA ALA A 48 11.53 -12.37 23.82
C ALA A 48 11.55 -13.04 22.43
N GLU A 49 10.52 -13.82 22.10
CA GLU A 49 10.44 -14.53 20.82
C GLU A 49 10.26 -13.58 19.62
N HIS A 50 9.56 -12.47 19.82
CA HIS A 50 9.19 -11.58 18.73
C HIS A 50 10.00 -10.28 18.71
N SER A 51 10.71 -9.90 19.77
CA SER A 51 11.48 -8.66 19.83
C SER A 51 12.91 -8.92 20.28
N GLU A 52 13.86 -8.65 19.39
CA GLU A 52 15.30 -8.66 19.69
C GLU A 52 15.65 -7.64 20.79
N VAL A 53 14.89 -6.54 20.87
CA VAL A 53 15.03 -5.51 21.92
C VAL A 53 14.72 -6.10 23.28
N PHE A 54 13.55 -6.74 23.42
CA PHE A 54 13.16 -7.37 24.68
C PHE A 54 14.04 -8.57 25.00
N GLU A 55 14.36 -9.43 24.03
CA GLU A 55 15.29 -10.55 24.22
C GLU A 55 16.63 -10.07 24.79
N THR A 56 17.22 -9.02 24.20
CA THR A 56 18.48 -8.45 24.68
C THR A 56 18.34 -7.87 26.08
N MET A 57 17.33 -7.04 26.32
CA MET A 57 17.04 -6.44 27.63
C MET A 57 16.90 -7.52 28.71
N PHE A 58 16.28 -8.63 28.35
CA PHE A 58 16.05 -9.78 29.21
C PHE A 58 17.29 -10.61 29.55
N HIS A 59 18.37 -10.45 28.79
CA HIS A 59 19.64 -11.13 29.01
C HIS A 59 20.69 -10.24 29.70
N LEU A 60 20.39 -8.96 29.91
CA LEU A 60 21.30 -8.06 30.62
C LEU A 60 21.47 -8.49 32.09
N PRO A 61 22.69 -8.42 32.64
CA PRO A 61 22.94 -8.73 34.04
C PRO A 61 22.23 -7.72 34.95
N VAL A 62 21.73 -8.21 36.09
CA VAL A 62 21.10 -7.37 37.11
C VAL A 62 22.16 -6.43 37.70
N GLY A 63 21.84 -5.13 37.79
CA GLY A 63 22.71 -4.13 38.41
C GLY A 63 22.99 -4.42 39.88
N SER A 64 24.05 -3.81 40.42
CA SER A 64 24.54 -4.03 41.79
C SER A 64 23.51 -3.79 42.91
N ASP A 65 22.46 -3.00 42.63
CA ASP A 65 21.38 -2.69 43.58
C ASP A 65 20.30 -3.78 43.64
N GLY A 66 20.37 -4.84 42.83
CA GLY A 66 19.44 -5.97 42.86
C GLY A 66 18.00 -5.63 42.41
N ALA A 67 17.74 -4.39 42.00
CA ALA A 67 16.48 -3.96 41.41
C ALA A 67 16.40 -4.48 39.96
N VAL A 68 15.52 -5.45 39.73
CA VAL A 68 15.20 -5.98 38.40
C VAL A 68 13.90 -5.33 37.96
N GLU A 69 13.93 -4.52 36.91
CA GLU A 69 12.72 -3.96 36.33
C GLU A 69 11.82 -5.05 35.75
N GLY A 70 10.51 -4.86 35.91
CA GLY A 70 9.47 -5.76 35.42
C GLY A 70 9.26 -7.02 36.25
N ARG A 71 9.78 -7.09 37.48
CA ARG A 71 9.70 -8.29 38.33
C ARG A 71 8.35 -8.45 39.05
N ASP A 72 7.71 -7.33 39.42
CA ASP A 72 6.46 -7.24 40.18
C ASP A 72 5.76 -5.90 39.87
N GLU A 73 4.57 -5.69 40.44
CA GLU A 73 3.76 -4.47 40.21
C GLU A 73 4.41 -3.20 40.79
N GLU A 74 5.19 -3.32 41.87
CA GLU A 74 5.90 -2.22 42.50
C GLU A 74 7.17 -1.81 41.74
N HIS A 75 7.72 -2.72 40.92
CA HIS A 75 8.92 -2.51 40.12
C HIS A 75 8.67 -2.86 38.64
N PRO A 76 7.71 -2.22 37.95
CA PRO A 76 7.40 -2.50 36.55
C PRO A 76 8.44 -1.88 35.61
N ILE A 77 8.48 -2.35 34.36
CA ILE A 77 9.16 -1.61 33.28
C ILE A 77 8.28 -0.43 32.90
N VAL A 78 8.74 0.79 33.15
CA VAL A 78 7.99 2.01 32.83
C VAL A 78 8.20 2.38 31.37
N LEU A 79 7.11 2.45 30.60
CA LEU A 79 7.10 2.78 29.19
C LEU A 79 6.56 4.19 28.99
N GLU A 80 7.43 5.19 29.15
CA GLU A 80 7.06 6.61 28.98
C GLU A 80 6.78 6.97 27.50
N GLY A 81 5.77 7.80 27.28
CA GLY A 81 5.40 8.28 25.94
C GLY A 81 4.59 7.29 25.09
N TYR A 82 4.17 6.16 25.67
CA TYR A 82 3.29 5.18 25.02
C TYR A 82 1.87 5.25 25.60
N GLN A 83 0.88 4.98 24.76
CA GLN A 83 -0.54 4.96 25.16
C GLN A 83 -0.95 3.56 25.63
N ALA A 84 -1.70 3.46 26.72
CA ALA A 84 -2.11 2.19 27.28
C ALA A 84 -3.00 1.39 26.31
N VAL A 85 -3.87 2.07 25.55
CA VAL A 85 -4.72 1.43 24.53
C VAL A 85 -3.89 0.73 23.45
N HIS A 86 -2.84 1.37 22.94
CA HIS A 86 -1.96 0.75 21.94
C HIS A 86 -1.22 -0.47 22.50
N PHE A 87 -0.82 -0.39 23.78
CA PHE A 87 -0.16 -1.51 24.45
C PHE A 87 -1.11 -2.69 24.65
N ASP A 88 -2.34 -2.43 25.07
CA ASP A 88 -3.40 -3.43 25.19
C ASP A 88 -3.68 -4.11 23.84
N SER A 89 -3.80 -3.34 22.75
CA SER A 89 -3.96 -3.89 21.41
C SER A 89 -2.79 -4.80 21.01
N LEU A 90 -1.55 -4.45 21.36
CA LEU A 90 -0.39 -5.32 21.13
C LEU A 90 -0.47 -6.62 21.95
N LEU A 91 -0.91 -6.54 23.21
CA LEU A 91 -1.11 -7.73 24.04
C LEU A 91 -2.17 -8.66 23.43
N ASN A 92 -3.27 -8.12 22.92
CA ASN A 92 -4.31 -8.90 22.23
C ASN A 92 -3.76 -9.64 20.99
N VAL A 93 -2.77 -9.06 20.29
CA VAL A 93 -2.09 -9.72 19.16
C VAL A 93 -1.08 -10.78 19.65
N LEU A 94 -0.32 -10.52 20.71
CA LEU A 94 0.68 -11.45 21.26
C LEU A 94 0.04 -12.64 21.99
N TYR A 95 -1.12 -12.39 22.62
CA TYR A 95 -1.84 -13.30 23.49
C TYR A 95 -3.34 -13.31 23.14
N PRO A 96 -3.69 -13.81 21.93
CA PRO A 96 -5.09 -13.87 21.50
C PRO A 96 -5.90 -14.78 22.42
N THR A 97 -7.16 -14.42 22.63
CA THR A 97 -8.10 -15.25 23.41
C THR A 97 -8.46 -16.53 22.64
N PRO A 98 -8.96 -17.58 23.33
CA PRO A 98 -9.49 -18.76 22.64
C PRO A 98 -10.55 -18.40 21.59
N GLU A 99 -11.40 -17.42 21.85
CA GLU A 99 -12.44 -16.95 20.95
C GLU A 99 -11.85 -16.31 19.68
N ASP A 100 -10.78 -15.51 19.81
CA ASP A 100 -10.06 -14.93 18.67
C ASP A 100 -9.46 -16.03 17.79
N LEU A 101 -8.87 -17.06 18.42
CA LEU A 101 -8.26 -18.19 17.72
C LEU A 101 -9.30 -19.06 17.02
N ILE A 102 -10.45 -19.32 17.66
CA ILE A 102 -11.54 -20.13 17.11
C ILE A 102 -12.20 -19.41 15.93
N SER A 103 -12.46 -18.11 16.07
CA SER A 103 -13.05 -17.31 14.99
C SER A 103 -12.06 -17.02 13.86
N GLY A 104 -10.75 -17.07 14.15
CA GLY A 104 -9.69 -16.73 13.21
C GLY A 104 -9.61 -15.23 12.91
N ILE A 105 -10.29 -14.39 13.70
CA ILE A 105 -10.41 -12.94 13.51
C ILE A 105 -10.06 -12.25 14.83
N LEU A 106 -8.99 -11.46 14.82
CA LEU A 106 -8.72 -10.48 15.87
C LEU A 106 -9.54 -9.23 15.59
N LYS A 107 -10.49 -8.93 16.47
CA LYS A 107 -11.35 -7.76 16.37
C LYS A 107 -10.64 -6.55 16.94
N LEU A 108 -9.78 -5.94 16.12
CA LEU A 108 -9.17 -4.64 16.41
C LEU A 108 -9.62 -3.61 15.38
N GLU A 109 -9.90 -2.41 15.86
CA GLU A 109 -10.19 -1.22 15.07
C GLU A 109 -8.93 -0.66 14.41
N LYS A 110 -9.12 0.29 13.49
CA LYS A 110 -8.02 0.87 12.71
C LYS A 110 -6.96 1.52 13.61
N GLU A 111 -7.39 2.34 14.56
CA GLU A 111 -6.52 3.06 15.50
C GLU A 111 -5.75 2.09 16.38
N GLU A 112 -6.37 0.98 16.79
CA GLU A 112 -5.72 -0.10 17.54
C GLU A 112 -4.63 -0.78 16.72
N TRP A 113 -4.90 -1.09 15.45
CA TRP A 113 -3.88 -1.63 14.53
C TRP A 113 -2.74 -0.64 14.26
N ILE A 114 -3.01 0.67 14.22
CA ILE A 114 -1.96 1.71 14.14
C ILE A 114 -1.09 1.66 15.40
N GLY A 115 -1.71 1.49 16.59
CA GLY A 115 -1.00 1.27 17.84
C GLY A 115 -0.08 0.05 17.80
N VAL A 116 -0.60 -1.09 17.33
CA VAL A 116 0.18 -2.32 17.15
C VAL A 116 1.35 -2.09 16.18
N LEU A 117 1.11 -1.40 15.05
CA LEU A 117 2.16 -1.07 14.08
C LEU A 117 3.25 -0.20 14.69
N ASN A 118 2.89 0.84 15.44
CA ASN A 118 3.81 1.75 16.10
C ASN A 118 4.72 1.02 17.10
N LEU A 119 4.12 0.25 18.02
CA LEU A 119 4.87 -0.50 19.03
C LEU A 119 5.74 -1.60 18.42
N SER A 120 5.19 -2.37 17.48
CA SER A 120 5.92 -3.44 16.82
C SER A 120 7.08 -2.93 15.96
N THR A 121 6.99 -1.72 15.41
CA THR A 121 8.11 -1.08 14.70
C THR A 121 9.21 -0.67 15.68
N ARG A 122 8.86 0.02 16.78
CA ARG A 122 9.83 0.51 17.78
C ARG A 122 10.57 -0.61 18.51
N TRP A 123 9.88 -1.72 18.76
CA TRP A 123 10.44 -2.88 19.47
C TRP A 123 10.95 -3.96 18.53
N SER A 124 11.15 -3.65 17.24
CA SER A 124 11.68 -4.58 16.23
C SER A 124 10.92 -5.91 16.15
N MET A 125 9.60 -5.87 16.35
CA MET A 125 8.72 -7.04 16.26
C MET A 125 8.32 -7.36 14.84
N LYS A 126 9.28 -7.81 14.02
CA LYS A 126 9.16 -7.97 12.55
C LYS A 126 7.89 -8.72 12.11
N LYS A 127 7.58 -9.86 12.74
CA LYS A 127 6.39 -10.66 12.40
C LYS A 127 5.08 -9.94 12.73
N ILE A 128 5.03 -9.30 13.90
CA ILE A 128 3.85 -8.57 14.38
C ILE A 128 3.63 -7.31 13.53
N ARG A 129 4.69 -6.58 13.22
CA ARG A 129 4.63 -5.41 12.33
C ARG A 129 4.09 -5.78 10.96
N ARG A 130 4.59 -6.85 10.35
CA ARG A 130 4.09 -7.34 9.05
C ARG A 130 2.61 -7.71 9.11
N HIS A 131 2.16 -8.29 10.22
CA HIS A 131 0.75 -8.59 10.43
C HIS A 131 -0.09 -7.31 10.50
N ALA A 132 0.33 -6.32 11.30
CA ALA A 132 -0.38 -5.04 11.41
C ALA A 132 -0.46 -4.29 10.07
N ILE A 133 0.62 -4.28 9.28
CA ILE A 133 0.62 -3.71 7.91
C ILE A 133 -0.38 -4.42 7.02
N ASN A 134 -0.46 -5.75 7.09
CA ASN A 134 -1.41 -6.51 6.29
C ASN A 134 -2.86 -6.21 6.68
N GLU A 135 -3.18 -6.09 7.97
CA GLU A 135 -4.53 -5.75 8.42
C GLU A 135 -4.91 -4.31 8.06
N LEU A 136 -4.01 -3.34 8.29
CA LEU A 136 -4.24 -1.94 7.89
C LEU A 136 -4.36 -1.76 6.38
N SER A 137 -3.63 -2.53 5.58
CA SER A 137 -3.76 -2.52 4.12
C SER A 137 -5.13 -3.00 3.65
N LYS A 138 -5.84 -3.81 4.44
CA LYS A 138 -7.24 -4.20 4.16
C LYS A 138 -8.23 -3.11 4.56
N ALA A 139 -7.88 -2.25 5.51
CA ALA A 139 -8.76 -1.24 6.11
C ALA A 139 -8.97 0.04 5.26
N SER A 140 -8.61 0.04 3.97
CA SER A 140 -8.78 1.17 3.03
C SER A 140 -8.25 2.51 3.57
N LEU A 141 -6.92 2.63 3.73
CA LEU A 141 -6.25 3.89 4.05
C LEU A 141 -6.40 4.91 2.92
N ASN A 142 -6.70 6.16 3.25
CA ASN A 142 -6.73 7.25 2.27
C ASN A 142 -5.29 7.68 1.88
N PRO A 143 -5.09 8.42 0.77
CA PRO A 143 -3.74 8.76 0.29
C PRO A 143 -2.88 9.51 1.31
N MET A 144 -3.46 10.42 2.10
CA MET A 144 -2.73 11.18 3.11
C MET A 144 -2.32 10.29 4.29
N GLU A 145 -3.20 9.38 4.72
CA GLU A 145 -2.89 8.39 5.75
C GLU A 145 -1.78 7.44 5.30
N LYS A 146 -1.81 7.00 4.04
CA LYS A 146 -0.76 6.16 3.46
C LYS A 146 0.61 6.84 3.52
N ILE A 147 0.68 8.13 3.20
CA ILE A 147 1.93 8.89 3.29
C ILE A 147 2.36 9.07 4.73
N ALA A 148 1.45 9.50 5.61
CA ALA A 148 1.75 9.76 7.02
C ALA A 148 2.25 8.49 7.73
N LEU A 149 1.46 7.41 7.69
CA LEU A 149 1.82 6.12 8.29
C LEU A 149 3.01 5.47 7.58
N GLY A 150 3.11 5.62 6.26
CA GLY A 150 4.22 5.10 5.47
C GLY A 150 5.55 5.73 5.86
N ARG A 151 5.57 7.05 6.11
CA ARG A 151 6.76 7.76 6.58
C ARG A 151 7.05 7.51 8.05
N GLU A 152 6.02 7.55 8.91
CA GLU A 152 6.19 7.38 10.37
C GLU A 152 6.67 5.97 10.75
N HIS A 153 6.18 4.94 10.06
CA HIS A 153 6.49 3.53 10.36
C HIS A 153 7.37 2.86 9.30
N GLU A 154 7.97 3.64 8.40
CA GLU A 154 8.89 3.18 7.37
C GLU A 154 8.27 2.07 6.47
N VAL A 155 7.01 2.26 6.06
CA VAL A 155 6.29 1.35 5.16
C VAL A 155 6.38 1.88 3.72
N ALA A 156 7.43 1.46 3.01
CA ALA A 156 7.74 1.92 1.65
C ALA A 156 6.54 1.85 0.69
N LYS A 157 5.80 0.74 0.74
CA LYS A 157 4.63 0.51 -0.11
C LYS A 157 3.56 1.59 0.07
N TRP A 158 3.18 1.88 1.30
CA TRP A 158 2.16 2.90 1.58
C TRP A 158 2.66 4.29 1.21
N PHE A 159 3.91 4.62 1.54
CA PHE A 159 4.48 5.91 1.19
C PHE A 159 4.46 6.14 -0.33
N ARG A 160 4.92 5.15 -1.10
CA ARG A 160 4.90 5.17 -2.57
C ARG A 160 3.48 5.29 -3.13
N GLU A 161 2.56 4.45 -2.67
CA GLU A 161 1.16 4.45 -3.14
C GLU A 161 0.47 5.79 -2.84
N GLY A 162 0.62 6.32 -1.63
CA GLY A 162 0.00 7.58 -1.23
C GLY A 162 0.55 8.77 -2.02
N LEU A 163 1.87 8.86 -2.21
CA LEU A 163 2.49 9.90 -3.07
C LEU A 163 1.94 9.83 -4.49
N THR A 164 1.87 8.61 -5.03
CA THR A 164 1.39 8.32 -6.38
C THR A 164 -0.06 8.74 -6.55
N GLU A 165 -0.93 8.39 -5.59
CA GLU A 165 -2.35 8.75 -5.59
C GLU A 165 -2.56 10.27 -5.52
N LEU A 166 -1.82 10.99 -4.66
CA LEU A 166 -1.95 12.45 -4.53
C LEU A 166 -1.42 13.20 -5.75
N VAL A 167 -0.29 12.80 -6.32
CA VAL A 167 0.26 13.43 -7.55
C VAL A 167 -0.72 13.29 -8.73
N SER A 168 -1.44 12.17 -8.77
CA SER A 168 -2.45 11.87 -9.79
C SER A 168 -3.80 12.53 -9.57
N GLU A 169 -4.07 13.07 -8.38
CA GLU A 169 -5.37 13.61 -8.00
C GLU A 169 -5.69 14.91 -8.77
N ASN A 170 -6.92 15.03 -9.26
CA ASN A 170 -7.41 16.21 -9.95
C ASN A 170 -8.91 16.43 -9.58
N PRO A 171 -9.30 17.57 -8.99
CA PRO A 171 -8.49 18.75 -8.68
C PRO A 171 -7.47 18.53 -7.57
N ILE A 172 -6.41 19.34 -7.57
CA ILE A 172 -5.37 19.33 -6.54
C ILE A 172 -5.99 19.75 -5.21
N ARG A 173 -5.63 19.05 -4.13
CA ARG A 173 -6.04 19.42 -2.78
C ARG A 173 -5.52 20.81 -2.38
N PRO A 174 -6.26 21.57 -1.55
CA PRO A 174 -5.76 22.83 -1.03
C PRO A 174 -4.41 22.66 -0.33
N LEU A 175 -3.47 23.56 -0.62
CA LEU A 175 -2.13 23.53 0.00
C LEU A 175 -2.19 23.55 1.54
N ALA A 176 -3.17 24.24 2.12
CA ALA A 176 -3.35 24.28 3.56
C ALA A 176 -3.62 22.88 4.15
N GLU A 177 -4.42 22.06 3.47
CA GLU A 177 -4.74 20.69 3.88
C GLU A 177 -3.53 19.76 3.75
N LEU A 178 -2.79 19.86 2.64
CA LEU A 178 -1.56 19.08 2.45
C LEU A 178 -0.52 19.43 3.51
N LYS A 179 -0.33 20.72 3.80
CA LYS A 179 0.61 21.18 4.83
C LYS A 179 0.23 20.72 6.22
N SER A 180 -1.06 20.76 6.57
CA SER A 180 -1.50 20.39 7.92
C SER A 180 -1.32 18.90 8.21
N HIS A 181 -1.47 18.04 7.19
CA HIS A 181 -1.38 16.59 7.37
C HIS A 181 0.03 16.03 7.11
N LEU A 182 0.76 16.57 6.12
CA LEU A 182 2.01 16.00 5.62
C LEU A 182 3.25 16.86 5.92
N GLY A 183 3.04 18.10 6.39
CA GLY A 183 4.12 19.08 6.55
C GLY A 183 4.43 19.84 5.26
N ALA A 184 5.16 20.96 5.41
CA ALA A 184 5.44 21.87 4.30
C ALA A 184 6.32 21.25 3.21
N ASP A 185 7.32 20.46 3.60
CA ASP A 185 8.29 19.91 2.66
C ASP A 185 7.63 18.90 1.72
N ILE A 186 6.89 17.92 2.26
CA ILE A 186 6.16 16.93 1.42
C ILE A 186 5.15 17.64 0.53
N ALA A 187 4.40 18.60 1.07
CA ALA A 187 3.40 19.33 0.30
C ALA A 187 4.04 20.08 -0.90
N CYS A 188 5.18 20.72 -0.69
CA CYS A 188 5.93 21.40 -1.75
C CYS A 188 6.45 20.41 -2.81
N SER A 189 7.08 19.32 -2.38
CA SER A 189 7.60 18.28 -3.28
C SER A 189 6.48 17.63 -4.10
N LEU A 190 5.34 17.30 -3.48
CA LEU A 190 4.15 16.78 -4.18
C LEU A 190 3.67 17.74 -5.27
N LEU A 191 3.49 19.02 -4.94
CA LEU A 191 3.06 20.03 -5.91
C LEU A 191 4.09 20.23 -7.03
N TRP A 192 5.38 20.17 -6.71
CA TRP A 192 6.44 20.25 -7.71
C TRP A 192 6.38 19.06 -8.68
N VAL A 193 6.32 17.82 -8.17
CA VAL A 193 6.19 16.60 -8.97
C VAL A 193 4.94 16.67 -9.85
N GLN A 194 3.83 17.12 -9.30
CA GLN A 194 2.56 17.24 -10.02
C GLN A 194 2.64 18.28 -11.15
N ASN A 195 3.22 19.46 -10.87
CA ASN A 195 3.43 20.50 -11.87
C ASN A 195 4.36 20.03 -13.00
N GLN A 196 5.44 19.31 -12.70
CA GLN A 196 6.32 18.73 -13.72
C GLN A 196 5.58 17.73 -14.61
N THR A 197 4.76 16.87 -14.00
CA THR A 197 3.96 15.87 -14.74
C THR A 197 2.92 16.54 -15.64
N GLN A 198 2.23 17.59 -15.15
CA GLN A 198 1.29 18.37 -15.93
C GLN A 198 1.96 19.19 -17.04
N ALA A 199 3.15 19.75 -16.79
CA ALA A 199 3.93 20.48 -17.79
C ALA A 199 4.37 19.57 -18.95
N ILE A 200 4.75 18.32 -18.66
CA ILE A 200 5.10 17.34 -19.70
C ILE A 200 3.88 16.97 -20.54
N LEU A 201 2.72 16.80 -19.92
CA LEU A 201 1.46 16.59 -20.64
C LEU A 201 1.09 17.81 -21.50
N GLY A 202 1.18 19.02 -20.94
CA GLY A 202 0.94 20.27 -21.65
C GLY A 202 1.88 20.44 -22.84
N ALA A 203 3.18 20.19 -22.66
CA ALA A 203 4.18 20.24 -23.72
C ALA A 203 4.00 19.15 -24.80
N ARG A 204 3.34 18.03 -24.49
CA ARG A 204 3.01 16.98 -25.47
C ARG A 204 1.70 17.24 -26.20
N LEU A 205 0.73 17.87 -25.55
CA LEU A 205 -0.55 18.25 -26.17
C LEU A 205 -0.47 19.59 -26.91
N ALA A 206 0.47 20.47 -26.57
CA ALA A 206 0.64 21.77 -27.21
C ALA A 206 1.09 21.73 -28.68
N PRO A 207 1.96 20.81 -29.15
CA PRO A 207 2.37 20.77 -30.55
C PRO A 207 1.35 20.04 -31.44
N THR A 208 0.64 19.04 -30.89
CA THR A 208 -0.19 18.13 -31.69
C THR A 208 -1.68 18.24 -31.41
N GLY A 209 -2.17 19.03 -30.46
CA GLY A 209 -3.59 19.04 -30.10
C GLY A 209 -4.11 17.64 -29.70
N LEU A 210 -5.43 17.44 -29.64
CA LEU A 210 -6.05 16.18 -29.23
C LEU A 210 -7.00 15.69 -30.32
N SER A 211 -6.79 14.46 -30.79
CA SER A 211 -7.62 13.82 -31.82
C SER A 211 -8.48 12.70 -31.22
N LEU A 212 -9.50 12.27 -31.95
CA LEU A 212 -10.37 11.18 -31.49
C LEU A 212 -9.64 9.83 -31.44
N GLY A 213 -8.67 9.62 -32.35
CA GLY A 213 -7.85 8.39 -32.38
C GLY A 213 -6.99 8.20 -31.14
N MET A 214 -6.71 9.28 -30.40
CA MET A 214 -6.01 9.25 -29.11
C MET A 214 -6.90 8.78 -27.95
N LEU A 215 -8.23 8.76 -28.11
CA LEU A 215 -9.14 8.31 -27.06
C LEU A 215 -9.28 6.78 -27.11
N GLY A 216 -8.77 6.11 -26.10
CA GLY A 216 -8.68 4.67 -25.95
C GLY A 216 -9.61 4.09 -24.89
N CYS A 217 -9.84 2.78 -25.01
CA CYS A 217 -10.60 2.01 -24.04
C CYS A 217 -9.76 1.78 -22.78
N PHE A 218 -10.30 2.11 -21.61
CA PHE A 218 -9.62 1.87 -20.33
C PHE A 218 -9.31 0.39 -20.04
N ARG A 219 -9.95 -0.56 -20.72
CA ARG A 219 -9.72 -2.00 -20.49
C ARG A 219 -8.69 -2.62 -21.44
N CYS A 220 -8.74 -2.26 -22.73
CA CYS A 220 -7.90 -2.90 -23.75
C CYS A 220 -7.02 -1.92 -24.54
N GLN A 221 -7.05 -0.63 -24.18
CA GLN A 221 -6.24 0.45 -24.78
C GLN A 221 -6.46 0.68 -26.30
N ALA A 222 -7.38 -0.04 -26.94
CA ALA A 222 -7.75 0.15 -28.33
C ALA A 222 -8.48 1.48 -28.54
N ALA A 223 -8.38 2.07 -29.74
CA ALA A 223 -9.12 3.29 -30.10
C ALA A 223 -10.63 3.10 -29.90
N MET A 224 -11.25 4.06 -29.20
CA MET A 224 -12.71 4.09 -29.03
C MET A 224 -13.41 4.70 -30.24
N PHE A 225 -12.73 5.57 -30.99
CA PHE A 225 -13.28 6.24 -32.15
C PHE A 225 -12.40 5.95 -33.37
N THR A 226 -12.91 5.09 -34.26
CA THR A 226 -12.27 4.73 -35.53
C THR A 226 -12.87 5.48 -36.72
N ASN A 227 -13.97 6.22 -36.50
CA ASN A 227 -14.66 7.04 -37.49
C ASN A 227 -14.86 8.46 -36.95
N GLY A 228 -14.95 9.43 -37.87
CA GLY A 228 -15.28 10.81 -37.51
C GLY A 228 -16.65 10.91 -36.86
N ARG A 229 -16.84 11.91 -36.01
CA ARG A 229 -18.10 12.15 -35.29
C ARG A 229 -18.45 13.62 -35.31
N ASN A 230 -19.74 13.94 -35.15
CA ASN A 230 -20.16 15.32 -35.02
C ASN A 230 -20.08 15.77 -33.56
N CYS A 231 -19.67 17.01 -33.34
CA CYS A 231 -19.79 17.69 -32.07
C CYS A 231 -21.28 17.72 -31.67
N VAL A 232 -21.60 17.30 -30.44
CA VAL A 232 -23.00 17.29 -29.95
C VAL A 232 -23.60 18.71 -29.90
N SER A 233 -22.79 19.73 -29.63
CA SER A 233 -23.27 21.11 -29.47
C SER A 233 -23.40 21.89 -30.79
N CYS A 234 -22.41 21.82 -31.68
CA CYS A 234 -22.41 22.62 -32.93
C CYS A 234 -22.56 21.80 -34.21
N SER A 235 -22.67 20.47 -34.11
CA SER A 235 -22.79 19.54 -35.25
C SER A 235 -21.60 19.53 -36.22
N ARG A 236 -20.53 20.30 -35.98
CA ARG A 236 -19.29 20.24 -36.77
C ARG A 236 -18.71 18.83 -36.73
N THR A 237 -18.36 18.29 -37.88
CA THR A 237 -17.65 17.01 -37.98
C THR A 237 -16.22 17.14 -37.48
N ILE A 238 -15.85 16.23 -36.58
CA ILE A 238 -14.53 16.04 -36.00
C ILE A 238 -13.97 14.77 -36.64
N ALA A 239 -12.94 14.92 -37.48
CA ALA A 239 -12.27 13.77 -38.08
C ALA A 239 -11.42 13.04 -37.03
N VAL A 240 -11.14 11.75 -37.27
CA VAL A 240 -10.45 10.88 -36.29
C VAL A 240 -9.09 11.45 -35.90
N ASP A 241 -8.36 11.94 -36.89
CA ASP A 241 -6.99 12.46 -36.75
C ASP A 241 -6.94 14.00 -36.73
N ASP A 242 -8.09 14.70 -36.63
CA ASP A 242 -8.12 16.16 -36.51
C ASP A 242 -7.77 16.60 -35.09
N CYS A 243 -6.46 16.72 -34.89
CA CYS A 243 -5.77 17.28 -33.74
C CYS A 243 -6.21 18.69 -33.34
N SER A 244 -6.77 19.48 -34.27
CA SER A 244 -7.15 20.88 -34.00
C SER A 244 -8.60 21.02 -33.52
N ALA A 245 -9.41 19.98 -33.62
CA ALA A 245 -10.85 20.06 -33.36
C ALA A 245 -11.21 20.08 -31.87
N LEU A 246 -10.37 19.50 -31.01
CA LEU A 246 -10.63 19.34 -29.58
C LEU A 246 -9.59 20.06 -28.73
N HIS A 247 -10.01 20.54 -27.57
CA HIS A 247 -9.13 21.05 -26.53
C HIS A 247 -9.69 20.77 -25.14
N ILE A 248 -8.81 20.80 -24.13
CA ILE A 248 -9.18 20.64 -22.72
C ILE A 248 -8.94 21.98 -22.02
N PRO A 249 -10.00 22.67 -21.53
CA PRO A 249 -9.82 23.82 -20.65
C PRO A 249 -9.15 23.37 -19.35
N ASN A 250 -8.11 24.09 -18.91
CA ASN A 250 -7.46 23.91 -17.60
C ASN A 250 -6.79 22.55 -17.32
N GLY A 251 -6.39 21.78 -18.34
CA GLY A 251 -5.53 20.60 -18.13
C GLY A 251 -6.17 19.47 -17.32
N ALA A 252 -7.49 19.26 -17.45
CA ALA A 252 -8.28 18.23 -16.74
C ALA A 252 -7.96 16.78 -17.18
N LEU A 253 -6.72 16.36 -16.98
CA LEU A 253 -6.26 14.97 -17.12
C LEU A 253 -5.95 14.41 -15.73
N SER A 254 -6.26 13.14 -15.55
CA SER A 254 -5.93 12.40 -14.33
C SER A 254 -4.93 11.32 -14.71
N THR A 255 -3.78 11.28 -14.05
CA THR A 255 -2.73 10.30 -14.37
C THR A 255 -3.00 9.03 -13.58
N TYR A 256 -2.85 7.86 -14.19
CA TYR A 256 -2.99 6.58 -13.49
C TYR A 256 -1.77 5.72 -13.76
N PHE A 257 -1.36 4.97 -12.74
CA PHE A 257 -0.23 4.07 -12.83
C PHE A 257 -0.73 2.65 -12.70
N HIS A 258 -0.41 1.83 -13.68
CA HIS A 258 -0.58 0.40 -13.57
C HIS A 258 0.75 -0.18 -13.08
N ALA A 259 0.74 -0.75 -11.89
CA ALA A 259 1.78 -1.67 -11.48
C ALA A 259 1.52 -2.99 -12.21
N GLU A 260 2.17 -3.21 -13.35
CA GLU A 260 2.29 -4.56 -13.91
C GLU A 260 3.44 -5.29 -13.22
N ASP A 261 3.28 -6.62 -13.15
CA ASP A 261 4.16 -7.65 -12.58
C ASP A 261 5.58 -7.17 -12.18
N PRO A 262 6.01 -7.33 -10.90
CA PRO A 262 7.35 -6.95 -10.42
C PRO A 262 8.50 -7.55 -11.24
N ALA A 263 8.26 -8.58 -12.06
CA ALA A 263 9.25 -9.14 -12.98
C ALA A 263 9.55 -8.28 -14.22
N SER A 264 8.66 -7.36 -14.62
CA SER A 264 8.79 -6.60 -15.88
C SER A 264 9.47 -5.23 -15.74
N GLY A 265 9.60 -4.71 -14.50
CA GLY A 265 10.31 -3.46 -14.20
C GLY A 265 9.73 -2.19 -14.84
N LEU A 266 8.61 -2.28 -15.57
CA LEU A 266 8.02 -1.18 -16.34
C LEU A 266 6.67 -0.80 -15.74
N THR A 267 6.61 0.33 -15.04
CA THR A 267 5.33 0.95 -14.66
C THR A 267 4.72 1.59 -15.90
N GLN A 268 3.65 1.02 -16.46
CA GLN A 268 2.93 1.64 -17.56
C GLN A 268 2.11 2.81 -17.01
N VAL A 269 2.41 4.03 -17.48
CA VAL A 269 1.66 5.23 -17.14
C VAL A 269 0.57 5.45 -18.17
N THR A 270 -0.67 5.48 -17.71
CA THR A 270 -1.84 5.74 -18.54
C THR A 270 -2.46 7.06 -18.09
N PHE A 271 -3.01 7.84 -19.01
CA PHE A 271 -3.70 9.08 -18.65
C PHE A 271 -5.19 8.88 -18.86
N ARG A 272 -5.99 9.06 -17.81
CA ARG A 272 -7.43 9.08 -17.95
C ARG A 272 -7.94 10.46 -18.29
N ILE A 273 -8.87 10.48 -19.23
CA ILE A 273 -9.57 11.67 -19.68
C ILE A 273 -11.07 11.49 -19.47
N ASN A 274 -11.70 12.50 -18.87
CA ASN A 274 -13.14 12.58 -18.79
C ASN A 274 -13.65 13.39 -19.98
N LEU A 275 -14.53 12.79 -20.79
CA LEU A 275 -15.04 13.42 -22.00
C LEU A 275 -15.82 14.72 -21.73
N GLN A 276 -16.32 14.93 -20.50
CA GLN A 276 -16.99 16.17 -20.12
C GLN A 276 -16.08 17.40 -20.20
N HIS A 277 -14.76 17.22 -20.17
CA HIS A 277 -13.77 18.29 -20.26
C HIS A 277 -13.22 18.48 -21.68
N LEU A 278 -13.68 17.69 -22.67
CA LEU A 278 -13.27 17.81 -24.06
C LEU A 278 -14.17 18.76 -24.83
N MET A 279 -13.67 19.97 -25.06
CA MET A 279 -14.41 21.04 -25.72
C MET A 279 -14.11 21.05 -27.22
N CYS A 280 -15.14 21.26 -28.02
CA CYS A 280 -14.98 21.55 -29.44
C CYS A 280 -14.34 22.93 -29.60
N ARG A 281 -13.23 23.03 -30.33
CA ARG A 281 -12.56 24.32 -30.55
C ARG A 281 -13.43 25.31 -31.36
N ALA A 282 -14.41 24.82 -32.12
CA ALA A 282 -15.28 25.67 -32.95
C ALA A 282 -16.36 26.42 -32.16
N CYS A 283 -16.96 25.77 -31.17
CA CYS A 283 -18.06 26.36 -30.39
C CYS A 283 -17.73 26.52 -28.90
N SER A 284 -16.58 26.04 -28.45
CA SER A 284 -16.12 26.02 -27.05
C SER A 284 -17.02 25.24 -26.08
N GLU A 285 -17.95 24.45 -26.59
CA GLU A 285 -18.85 23.59 -25.80
C GLU A 285 -18.39 22.12 -25.84
N CYS A 286 -18.91 21.30 -24.93
CA CYS A 286 -18.58 19.87 -24.85
C CYS A 286 -18.85 19.15 -26.19
N ALA A 287 -17.85 18.47 -26.73
CA ALA A 287 -17.97 17.80 -28.02
C ALA A 287 -18.68 16.43 -27.94
N PHE A 288 -18.90 15.91 -26.74
CA PHE A 288 -19.28 14.53 -26.48
C PHE A 288 -20.60 14.41 -25.71
N SER A 289 -21.36 13.34 -25.97
CA SER A 289 -22.45 12.95 -25.08
C SER A 289 -21.86 12.33 -23.80
N LEU A 290 -22.43 12.70 -22.65
CA LEU A 290 -22.03 12.19 -21.33
C LEU A 290 -22.68 10.83 -21.04
N THR A 291 -22.50 9.91 -21.98
CA THR A 291 -23.05 8.55 -21.96
C THR A 291 -21.92 7.54 -21.96
N SER A 292 -22.23 6.27 -21.71
CA SER A 292 -21.24 5.21 -21.93
C SER A 292 -21.10 4.87 -23.42
N TYR A 293 -19.90 4.44 -23.82
CA TYR A 293 -19.54 4.07 -25.19
C TYR A 293 -19.07 2.61 -25.23
N THR A 294 -19.51 1.85 -26.22
CA THR A 294 -19.07 0.46 -26.40
C THR A 294 -17.72 0.45 -27.11
N CYS A 295 -16.73 -0.24 -26.53
CA CYS A 295 -15.42 -0.39 -27.17
C CYS A 295 -15.52 -1.27 -28.42
N PRO A 296 -15.02 -0.83 -29.59
CA PRO A 296 -15.09 -1.61 -30.82
C PRO A 296 -14.19 -2.85 -30.81
N SER A 297 -13.16 -2.91 -29.96
CA SER A 297 -12.24 -4.06 -29.88
C SER A 297 -12.66 -5.14 -28.88
N CYS A 298 -13.10 -4.76 -27.68
CA CYS A 298 -13.40 -5.72 -26.61
C CYS A 298 -14.89 -5.77 -26.23
N SER A 299 -15.74 -4.99 -26.89
CA SER A 299 -17.19 -4.91 -26.64
C SER A 299 -17.59 -4.47 -25.23
N GLN A 300 -16.64 -4.04 -24.40
CA GLN A 300 -16.91 -3.56 -23.05
C GLN A 300 -17.46 -2.14 -23.07
N LEU A 301 -18.35 -1.86 -22.13
CA LEU A 301 -18.94 -0.54 -21.95
C LEU A 301 -17.98 0.37 -21.15
N VAL A 302 -17.62 1.51 -21.72
CA VAL A 302 -16.72 2.50 -21.13
C VAL A 302 -17.51 3.76 -20.80
N SER A 303 -17.57 4.13 -19.52
CA SER A 303 -18.22 5.39 -19.11
C SER A 303 -17.47 6.61 -19.66
N TYR A 304 -18.18 7.70 -19.95
CA TYR A 304 -17.60 8.97 -20.40
C TYR A 304 -16.50 9.52 -19.47
N SER A 305 -16.50 9.09 -18.20
CA SER A 305 -15.55 9.53 -17.18
C SER A 305 -14.21 8.80 -17.16
N ILE A 306 -14.05 7.71 -17.91
CA ILE A 306 -12.90 6.79 -17.79
C ILE A 306 -12.27 6.42 -19.14
N PHE A 307 -12.10 7.39 -20.05
CA PHE A 307 -11.35 7.14 -21.28
C PHE A 307 -9.84 7.18 -21.01
N GLU A 308 -9.05 6.49 -21.83
CA GLU A 308 -7.59 6.46 -21.71
C GLU A 308 -6.94 7.22 -22.87
N LEU A 309 -5.87 7.97 -22.63
CA LEU A 309 -5.14 8.70 -23.67
C LEU A 309 -4.02 7.81 -24.23
N ARG A 310 -4.12 7.50 -25.52
CA ARG A 310 -3.14 6.74 -26.28
C ARG A 310 -2.05 7.68 -26.78
N LEU A 311 -1.00 7.88 -25.97
CA LEU A 311 0.20 8.59 -26.41
C LEU A 311 1.10 7.61 -27.18
N GLY A 312 1.55 8.01 -28.38
CA GLY A 312 2.43 7.16 -29.20
C GLY A 312 3.69 6.72 -28.44
N LYS A 313 4.20 5.52 -28.76
CA LYS A 313 5.30 4.83 -28.04
C LYS A 313 6.63 5.61 -27.92
N ASN A 314 6.79 6.76 -28.55
CA ASN A 314 8.07 7.48 -28.64
C ASN A 314 8.38 8.42 -27.46
N GLY A 315 8.02 8.10 -26.22
CA GLY A 315 8.44 8.97 -25.11
C GLY A 315 7.98 8.62 -23.71
N ILE A 316 7.79 7.36 -23.34
CA ILE A 316 7.36 7.04 -21.97
C ILE A 316 8.53 7.03 -20.96
N GLU A 317 9.78 7.02 -21.43
CA GLU A 317 10.93 6.75 -20.54
C GLU A 317 11.44 7.93 -19.72
N ASN A 318 11.15 9.18 -20.11
CA ASN A 318 11.63 10.37 -19.40
C ASN A 318 10.48 11.29 -18.98
N GLY A 319 10.22 11.35 -17.66
CA GLY A 319 9.35 12.34 -17.01
C GLY A 319 7.96 11.85 -16.59
N SER A 320 7.78 10.55 -16.37
CA SER A 320 6.56 10.04 -15.74
C SER A 320 6.50 10.40 -14.25
N ALA A 321 5.30 10.52 -13.67
CA ALA A 321 5.18 10.84 -12.25
C ALA A 321 5.86 9.83 -11.30
N PRO A 322 5.90 8.50 -11.55
CA PRO A 322 6.61 7.54 -10.73
C PRO A 322 8.13 7.77 -10.78
N GLN A 323 8.65 8.15 -11.95
CA GLN A 323 10.06 8.53 -12.09
C GLN A 323 10.36 9.81 -11.31
N LYS A 324 9.50 10.83 -11.39
CA LYS A 324 9.65 12.07 -10.62
C LYS A 324 9.52 11.87 -9.11
N ILE A 325 8.63 10.96 -8.68
CA ILE A 325 8.53 10.53 -7.28
C ILE A 325 9.81 9.83 -6.86
N LEU A 326 10.38 8.95 -7.68
CA LEU A 326 11.65 8.28 -7.38
C LEU A 326 12.85 9.24 -7.38
N GLU A 327 12.86 10.25 -8.24
CA GLU A 327 13.90 11.30 -8.21
C GLU A 327 13.86 12.10 -6.90
N GLU A 328 12.67 12.42 -6.40
CA GLU A 328 12.48 13.26 -5.22
C GLU A 328 12.55 12.48 -3.90
N PHE A 329 11.99 11.26 -3.88
CA PHE A 329 11.79 10.45 -2.67
C PHE A 329 12.51 9.10 -2.71
N GLY A 330 13.26 8.79 -3.77
CA GLY A 330 13.84 7.46 -4.00
C GLY A 330 14.77 6.99 -2.88
N GLU A 331 15.60 7.87 -2.34
CA GLU A 331 16.49 7.54 -1.22
C GLU A 331 15.71 7.19 0.06
N GLU A 332 14.64 7.93 0.34
CA GLU A 332 13.76 7.67 1.49
C GLU A 332 13.01 6.35 1.32
N ILE A 333 12.46 6.11 0.12
CA ILE A 333 11.78 4.85 -0.19
C ILE A 333 12.75 3.67 -0.08
N ALA A 334 13.98 3.78 -0.59
CA ALA A 334 14.98 2.72 -0.50
C ALA A 334 15.39 2.43 0.96
N ARG A 335 15.46 3.46 1.82
CA ARG A 335 15.70 3.25 3.27
C ARG A 335 14.58 2.44 3.91
N TYR A 336 13.32 2.70 3.54
CA TYR A 336 12.17 1.96 4.05
C TYR A 336 12.14 0.52 3.55
N GLU A 337 12.45 0.28 2.28
CA GLU A 337 12.55 -1.08 1.71
C GLU A 337 13.62 -1.91 2.43
N ALA A 338 14.76 -1.29 2.77
CA ALA A 338 15.83 -1.95 3.54
C ALA A 338 15.42 -2.29 4.99
N TRP A 339 14.37 -1.70 5.55
CA TRP A 339 13.82 -2.09 6.85
C TRP A 339 13.14 -3.46 6.76
N ASP A 340 12.37 -3.69 5.70
CA ASP A 340 11.60 -4.93 5.50
C ASP A 340 12.50 -6.16 5.20
N GLU A 341 13.74 -5.93 4.77
CA GLU A 341 14.73 -6.97 4.44
C GLU A 341 15.60 -7.44 5.63
N LYS A 342 15.61 -6.70 6.76
CA LYS A 342 16.41 -7.02 7.96
C LYS A 342 15.72 -8.03 8.88
#